data_AF-A0A1M4VN31-F1
#
_entry.id   AF-A0A1M4VN31-F1
#
_cell.length_a   1.000
_cell.length_b   1.000
_cell.length_c   1.000
_cell.angle_alpha   90.00
_cell.angle_beta   90.00
_cell.angle_gamma   90.00
#
_symmetry.space_group_name_H-M   'P 1'
#
loop_
_entity.id
_entity.type
_entity.pdbx_description
1 polymer ?
#
loop_
_entity_poly.entity_id
_entity_poly.type
_entity_poly.pdbx_seq_one_letter_code
_entity_poly.pdbx_strand_id
1 'polypeptide(L)'
;MPAEILIPMIGASIAILLAILMKVSKYFLSPHAWRRTRESLTAYLYILPSMIILSIFVFWPIIYSFVLSFFKWDFKNQANPQFIGLDNYIQLFKLKHPVELTFNVAFLGTFFIVFFMAFLLNSLLDLKRISDKKVKNLIIINTLIGLISFVLWNFISYQLQWIIFLWLAFSYVVIAAMKKIEGTPDKLLLRLILFVGVYIVGTELIKIPEIVNYLSMAKEEADFLKAIWNTSYYVLLSMPITIFLSLIIALLFYQDVKGKVVFRTIYFIPFVTSVVAVSLVWQWIFNDNGLLNYILSFFGVEKILWLKDEKWTIPTIAIISIWKLVGYYSIIFLAGLQNIDKSYYEAAEVDGATTWQKFAYITWPLLSPTTFFILIVSMIGAFKVFSEIFILYSGLPGPYNNSGLTVVYYVFEKFYGEQRMGQASAAAYVLFGIILIFTFIQFVAGKKRVHYDS
;
A
#
# COMPACT_ATOMS: atom_id res chain seq x y z
N MET A 1 -8.86 -1.23 42.30
CA MET A 1 -8.59 -2.64 41.95
C MET A 1 -7.85 -2.64 40.62
N PRO A 2 -6.74 -3.38 40.46
CA PRO A 2 -5.99 -3.40 39.19
C PRO A 2 -6.88 -3.83 38.04
N ALA A 3 -6.75 -3.21 36.86
CA ALA A 3 -7.52 -3.60 35.66
C ALA A 3 -7.33 -5.09 35.31
N GLU A 4 -6.17 -5.65 35.67
CA GLU A 4 -5.79 -7.05 35.51
C GLU A 4 -6.68 -8.04 36.28
N ILE A 5 -7.30 -7.62 37.38
CA ILE A 5 -8.20 -8.47 38.19
C ILE A 5 -9.67 -8.19 37.82
N LEU A 6 -9.99 -6.94 37.49
CA LEU A 6 -11.35 -6.50 37.22
C LEU A 6 -11.92 -7.14 35.93
N ILE A 7 -11.13 -7.23 34.86
CA ILE A 7 -11.61 -7.71 33.55
C ILE A 7 -11.91 -9.22 33.56
N PRO A 8 -11.04 -10.11 34.10
CA PRO A 8 -11.37 -11.54 34.25
C PRO A 8 -12.62 -11.77 35.11
N MET A 9 -12.78 -10.99 36.19
CA MET A 9 -13.97 -11.06 37.04
C MET A 9 -15.24 -10.65 36.29
N ILE A 10 -15.19 -9.60 35.45
CA ILE A 10 -16.31 -9.20 34.59
C ILE A 10 -16.64 -10.31 33.58
N GLY A 11 -15.63 -10.90 32.94
CA GLY A 11 -15.81 -12.01 32.00
C GLY A 11 -16.47 -13.24 32.63
N ALA A 12 -16.01 -13.64 33.82
CA ALA A 12 -16.61 -14.73 34.59
C ALA A 12 -18.04 -14.40 35.03
N SER A 13 -18.30 -13.16 35.47
CA SER A 13 -19.62 -12.70 35.88
C SER A 13 -20.61 -12.71 34.72
N ILE A 14 -20.18 -12.29 33.52
CA ILE A 14 -20.98 -12.35 32.29
C ILE A 14 -21.28 -13.79 31.91
N ALA A 15 -20.31 -14.71 31.98
CA ALA A 15 -20.53 -16.12 31.68
C ALA A 15 -21.56 -16.76 32.63
N ILE A 16 -21.49 -16.44 33.93
CA ILE A 16 -22.46 -16.88 34.94
C ILE A 16 -23.85 -16.29 34.65
N LEU A 17 -23.92 -14.98 34.36
CA LEU A 17 -25.19 -14.32 34.02
C LEU A 17 -25.83 -14.94 32.77
N LEU A 18 -25.04 -15.22 31.72
CA LEU A 18 -25.51 -15.86 30.50
C LEU A 18 -26.03 -17.28 30.78
N ALA A 19 -25.35 -18.06 31.63
CA ALA A 19 -25.82 -19.39 32.03
C ALA A 19 -27.14 -19.32 32.82
N ILE A 20 -27.30 -18.33 33.70
CA ILE A 20 -28.54 -18.10 34.46
C ILE A 20 -29.67 -17.69 33.50
N LEU A 21 -29.44 -16.72 32.62
CA LEU A 21 -30.40 -16.29 31.59
C LEU A 21 -30.83 -17.45 30.70
N MET A 22 -29.91 -18.34 30.33
CA MET A 22 -30.20 -19.55 29.56
C MET A 22 -31.18 -20.48 30.29
N LYS A 23 -30.99 -20.64 31.61
CA LYS A 23 -31.85 -21.47 32.46
C LYS A 23 -33.24 -20.84 32.66
N VAL A 24 -33.30 -19.51 32.82
CA VAL A 24 -34.54 -18.74 33.03
C VAL A 24 -35.37 -18.62 31.74
N SER A 25 -34.73 -18.38 30.60
CA SER A 25 -35.39 -18.25 29.29
C SER A 25 -36.23 -19.46 28.88
N LYS A 26 -35.94 -20.65 29.43
CA LYS A 26 -36.73 -21.88 29.26
C LYS A 26 -38.18 -21.73 29.69
N TYR A 27 -38.45 -20.86 30.66
CA TYR A 27 -39.79 -20.68 31.24
C TYR A 27 -40.63 -19.63 30.53
N PHE A 28 -40.03 -18.78 29.71
CA PHE A 28 -40.69 -17.64 29.05
C PHE A 28 -40.78 -17.78 27.52
N LEU A 29 -39.92 -18.59 26.90
CA LEU A 29 -39.88 -18.77 25.45
C LEU A 29 -40.63 -20.03 25.01
N SER A 30 -41.23 -19.98 23.81
CA SER A 30 -41.77 -21.18 23.16
C SER A 30 -40.67 -22.22 22.90
N PRO A 31 -40.99 -23.52 22.77
CA PRO A 31 -39.97 -24.57 22.61
C PRO A 31 -39.02 -24.35 21.43
N HIS A 32 -39.53 -23.84 20.31
CA HIS A 32 -38.73 -23.51 19.12
C HIS A 32 -37.83 -22.30 19.35
N ALA A 33 -38.36 -21.24 19.98
CA ALA A 33 -37.57 -20.05 20.31
C ALA A 33 -36.48 -20.36 21.34
N TRP A 34 -36.79 -21.15 22.37
CA TRP A 34 -35.83 -21.57 23.39
C TRP A 34 -34.68 -22.39 22.80
N ARG A 35 -34.97 -23.32 21.88
CA ARG A 35 -33.93 -24.11 21.21
C ARG A 35 -32.97 -23.22 20.43
N ARG A 36 -33.49 -22.28 19.62
CA ARG A 36 -32.68 -21.33 18.85
C ARG A 36 -31.83 -20.43 19.76
N THR A 37 -32.43 -19.89 20.82
CA THR A 37 -31.71 -19.03 21.79
C THR A 37 -30.64 -19.80 22.55
N ARG A 38 -30.90 -21.05 22.95
CA ARG A 38 -29.92 -21.93 23.58
C ARG A 38 -28.76 -22.25 22.64
N GLU A 39 -29.03 -22.58 21.39
CA GLU A 39 -28.00 -22.85 20.37
C GLU A 39 -27.10 -21.62 20.16
N SER A 40 -27.68 -20.42 20.01
CA SER A 40 -26.91 -19.18 19.89
C SER A 40 -26.09 -18.83 21.15
N LEU A 41 -26.69 -18.95 22.34
CA LEU A 41 -25.98 -18.68 23.61
C LEU A 41 -24.85 -19.68 23.86
N THR A 42 -25.04 -20.95 23.50
CA THR A 42 -24.01 -21.98 23.62
C THR A 42 -22.84 -21.66 22.68
N ALA A 43 -23.12 -21.23 21.44
CA ALA A 43 -22.08 -20.76 20.52
C ALA A 43 -21.31 -19.55 21.08
N TYR A 44 -22.00 -18.56 21.65
CA TYR A 44 -21.35 -17.42 22.30
C TYR A 44 -20.48 -17.83 23.49
N LEU A 45 -20.95 -18.74 24.34
CA LEU A 45 -20.16 -19.25 25.48
C LEU A 45 -18.88 -19.98 25.03
N TYR A 46 -18.91 -20.70 23.90
CA TYR A 46 -17.70 -21.32 23.34
C TYR A 46 -16.70 -20.29 22.79
N ILE A 47 -17.19 -19.17 22.26
CA ILE A 47 -16.36 -18.09 21.70
C ILE A 47 -15.89 -17.12 22.82
N LEU A 48 -16.59 -17.05 23.95
CA LEU A 48 -16.33 -16.08 25.02
C LEU A 48 -14.88 -16.12 25.56
N PRO A 49 -14.26 -17.29 25.85
CA PRO A 49 -12.88 -17.32 26.34
C PRO A 49 -11.87 -16.72 25.36
N SER A 50 -12.00 -17.03 24.06
CA SER A 50 -11.11 -16.46 23.05
C SER A 50 -11.37 -14.96 22.86
N MET A 51 -12.63 -14.51 22.90
CA MET A 51 -12.97 -13.10 22.83
C MET A 51 -12.45 -12.30 24.02
N ILE A 52 -12.46 -12.85 25.22
CA ILE A 52 -11.87 -12.20 26.41
C ILE A 52 -10.37 -12.03 26.23
N ILE A 53 -9.66 -13.10 25.83
CA ILE A 53 -8.21 -13.05 25.59
C ILE A 53 -7.89 -12.02 24.49
N LEU A 54 -8.60 -12.06 23.36
CA LEU A 54 -8.39 -11.08 22.28
C LEU A 54 -8.72 -9.65 22.73
N SER A 55 -9.76 -9.45 23.54
CA SER A 55 -10.10 -8.13 24.06
C SER A 55 -9.02 -7.57 24.96
N ILE A 56 -8.47 -8.37 25.86
CA ILE A 56 -7.44 -7.94 26.81
C ILE A 56 -6.09 -7.73 26.12
N PHE A 57 -5.66 -8.66 25.26
CA PHE A 57 -4.30 -8.67 24.72
C PHE A 57 -4.17 -8.02 23.35
N VAL A 58 -5.26 -7.88 22.59
CA VAL A 58 -5.24 -7.31 21.24
C VAL A 58 -6.01 -5.99 21.19
N PHE A 59 -7.31 -6.00 21.49
CA PHE A 59 -8.15 -4.81 21.28
C PHE A 59 -7.87 -3.71 22.31
N TRP A 60 -7.67 -4.05 23.58
CA TRP A 60 -7.41 -3.06 24.62
C TRP A 60 -6.11 -2.28 24.39
N PRO A 61 -4.93 -2.90 24.12
CA PRO A 61 -3.70 -2.16 23.82
C PRO A 61 -3.82 -1.29 22.57
N ILE A 62 -4.56 -1.75 21.56
CA ILE A 62 -4.86 -0.95 20.36
C ILE A 62 -5.63 0.29 20.80
N ILE A 63 -6.81 0.14 21.40
CA ILE A 63 -7.65 1.27 21.83
C ILE A 63 -6.87 2.20 22.77
N TYR A 64 -6.10 1.66 23.70
CA TYR A 64 -5.28 2.45 24.61
C TYR A 64 -4.20 3.25 23.88
N SER A 65 -3.50 2.64 22.92
CA SER A 65 -2.54 3.35 22.06
C SER A 65 -3.20 4.45 21.23
N PHE A 66 -4.45 4.25 20.79
CA PHE A 66 -5.22 5.32 20.13
C PHE A 66 -5.46 6.48 21.08
N VAL A 67 -5.87 6.21 22.31
CA VAL A 67 -6.07 7.27 23.30
C VAL A 67 -4.76 8.00 23.56
N LEU A 68 -3.65 7.28 23.74
CA LEU A 68 -2.33 7.86 23.97
C LEU A 68 -1.85 8.80 22.85
N SER A 69 -2.31 8.63 21.61
CA SER A 69 -1.94 9.53 20.53
C SER A 69 -2.43 10.97 20.73
N PHE A 70 -3.44 11.19 21.58
CA PHE A 70 -3.96 12.52 21.93
C PHE A 70 -3.33 13.13 23.18
N PHE A 71 -2.43 12.40 23.83
CA PHE A 71 -1.78 12.82 25.06
C PHE A 71 -0.28 13.03 24.83
N LYS A 72 0.29 14.00 25.53
CA LYS A 72 1.71 14.08 25.76
C LYS A 72 2.05 13.03 26.79
N TRP A 73 2.59 11.91 26.33
CA TRP A 73 2.98 10.80 27.17
C TRP A 73 4.42 10.41 26.85
N ASP A 74 5.28 10.60 27.84
CA ASP A 74 6.71 10.31 27.89
C ASP A 74 7.00 9.59 29.22
N PHE A 75 8.15 8.91 29.37
CA PHE A 75 8.45 8.22 30.64
C PHE A 75 8.47 9.15 31.87
N LYS A 76 8.70 10.46 31.69
CA LYS A 76 8.73 11.44 32.78
C LYS A 76 7.35 11.79 33.33
N ASN A 77 6.29 11.66 32.54
CA ASN A 77 4.92 12.00 32.95
C ASN A 77 3.97 10.79 32.89
N GLN A 78 4.53 9.58 33.06
CA GLN A 78 3.79 8.33 32.92
C GLN A 78 2.55 8.24 33.82
N ALA A 79 2.62 8.81 35.02
CA ALA A 79 1.52 8.80 35.98
C ALA A 79 0.39 9.78 35.64
N ASN A 80 0.70 10.89 34.96
CA ASN A 80 -0.26 11.98 34.65
C ASN A 80 -0.01 12.52 33.23
N PRO A 81 -0.42 11.78 32.19
CA PRO A 81 -0.32 12.25 30.81
C PRO A 81 -1.18 13.51 30.61
N GLN A 82 -0.64 14.51 29.89
CA GLN A 82 -1.36 15.75 29.59
C GLN A 82 -2.10 15.60 28.26
N PHE A 83 -3.39 15.93 28.22
CA PHE A 83 -4.14 15.97 26.97
C PHE A 83 -3.68 17.15 26.12
N ILE A 84 -3.26 16.88 24.87
CA ILE A 84 -2.73 17.88 23.93
C ILE A 84 -3.51 17.88 22.60
N GLY A 85 -4.66 17.21 22.54
CA GLY A 85 -5.48 17.15 21.35
C GLY A 85 -4.74 16.51 20.16
N LEU A 86 -4.64 17.23 19.05
CA LEU A 86 -4.03 16.73 17.81
C LEU A 86 -2.55 17.11 17.63
N ASP A 87 -1.91 17.68 18.66
CA ASP A 87 -0.54 18.18 18.56
C ASP A 87 0.47 17.13 18.14
N ASN A 88 0.31 15.87 18.59
CA ASN A 88 1.17 14.77 18.14
C ASN A 88 1.06 14.57 16.62
N TYR A 89 -0.14 14.61 16.06
CA TYR A 89 -0.38 14.47 14.62
C TYR A 89 0.19 15.66 13.82
N ILE A 90 0.05 16.88 14.34
CA ILE A 90 0.62 18.08 13.71
C ILE A 90 2.16 18.00 13.69
N GLN A 91 2.76 17.53 14.79
CA GLN A 91 4.21 17.39 14.92
C GLN A 91 4.81 16.38 13.93
N LEU A 92 4.06 15.35 13.53
CA LEU A 92 4.53 14.39 12.53
C LEU A 92 4.85 15.06 11.18
N PHE A 93 4.10 16.09 10.80
CA PHE A 93 4.25 16.78 9.51
C PHE A 93 4.95 18.13 9.64
N LYS A 94 5.47 18.46 10.83
CA LYS A 94 6.18 19.71 11.06
C LYS A 94 7.59 19.62 10.49
N LEU A 95 7.92 20.54 9.58
CA LEU A 95 9.24 20.65 8.99
C LEU A 95 10.22 21.26 10.00
N LYS A 96 11.46 20.76 10.03
CA LYS A 96 12.56 21.32 10.83
C LYS A 96 12.91 22.72 10.32
N HIS A 97 13.05 22.87 9.01
CA HIS A 97 13.25 24.17 8.34
C HIS A 97 12.17 24.45 7.29
N PRO A 98 11.81 25.73 7.06
CA PRO A 98 10.88 26.07 6.00
C PRO A 98 11.51 25.77 4.63
N VAL A 99 10.86 24.91 3.86
CA VAL A 99 11.21 24.64 2.47
C VAL A 99 10.82 25.82 1.57
N GLU A 100 11.55 26.03 0.49
CA GLU A 100 11.29 27.12 -0.48
C GLU A 100 9.90 27.01 -1.12
N LEU A 101 9.43 25.78 -1.33
CA LEU A 101 8.15 25.50 -1.95
C LEU A 101 7.06 25.25 -0.90
N THR A 102 6.01 26.07 -0.88
CA THR A 102 4.87 25.81 0.02
C THR A 102 3.95 24.72 -0.55
N PHE A 103 3.34 23.93 0.35
CA PHE A 103 2.41 22.85 -0.02
C PHE A 103 1.29 23.35 -0.95
N ASN A 104 0.73 24.52 -0.69
CA ASN A 104 -0.38 25.07 -1.47
C ASN A 104 0.00 25.34 -2.93
N VAL A 105 1.18 25.89 -3.16
CA VAL A 105 1.71 26.15 -4.51
C VAL A 105 1.98 24.82 -5.23
N ALA A 106 2.61 23.87 -4.54
CA ALA A 106 2.90 22.53 -5.06
C ALA A 106 1.64 21.74 -5.43
N PHE A 107 0.62 21.81 -4.58
CA PHE A 107 -0.67 21.18 -4.78
C PHE A 107 -1.38 21.76 -6.00
N LEU A 108 -1.45 23.09 -6.10
CA LEU A 108 -2.05 23.77 -7.23
C LEU A 108 -1.31 23.44 -8.54
N GLY A 109 0.02 23.48 -8.54
CA GLY A 109 0.83 23.10 -9.71
C GLY A 109 0.57 21.66 -10.16
N THR A 110 0.47 20.72 -9.22
CA THR A 110 0.13 19.33 -9.55
C THR A 110 -1.24 19.21 -10.20
N PHE A 111 -2.26 19.84 -9.60
CA PHE A 111 -3.62 19.87 -10.16
C PHE A 111 -3.64 20.48 -11.55
N PHE A 112 -2.93 21.59 -11.73
CA PHE A 112 -2.79 22.25 -13.01
C PHE A 112 -2.16 21.32 -14.05
N ILE A 113 -1.02 20.67 -13.75
CA ILE A 113 -0.38 19.74 -14.69
C ILE A 113 -1.32 18.57 -15.00
N VAL A 114 -1.89 17.93 -13.98
CA VAL A 114 -2.79 16.77 -14.16
C VAL A 114 -3.96 17.14 -15.07
N PHE A 115 -4.57 18.29 -14.78
CA PHE A 115 -5.74 18.77 -15.49
C PHE A 115 -5.41 19.24 -16.91
N PHE A 116 -4.36 20.04 -17.06
CA PHE A 116 -3.85 20.49 -18.34
C PHE A 116 -3.50 19.29 -19.23
N MET A 117 -2.91 18.25 -18.65
CA MET A 117 -2.59 17.03 -19.36
C MET A 117 -3.82 16.25 -19.82
N ALA A 118 -4.78 16.06 -18.93
CA ALA A 118 -6.05 15.44 -19.29
C ALA A 118 -6.77 16.24 -20.39
N PHE A 119 -6.75 17.56 -20.29
CA PHE A 119 -7.32 18.48 -21.28
C PHE A 119 -6.62 18.37 -22.64
N LEU A 120 -5.28 18.43 -22.67
CA LEU A 120 -4.48 18.38 -23.89
C LEU A 120 -4.62 17.02 -24.60
N LEU A 121 -4.61 15.93 -23.82
CA LEU A 121 -4.82 14.58 -24.33
C LEU A 121 -6.21 14.42 -24.97
N ASN A 122 -7.26 14.90 -24.28
CA ASN A 122 -8.61 14.85 -24.83
C ASN A 122 -8.69 15.69 -26.11
N SER A 123 -8.23 16.94 -26.09
CA SER A 123 -8.20 17.80 -27.27
C SER A 123 -7.54 17.11 -28.48
N LEU A 124 -6.35 16.53 -28.32
CA LEU A 124 -5.64 15.85 -29.40
C LEU A 124 -6.39 14.63 -29.95
N LEU A 125 -7.00 13.82 -29.09
CA LEU A 125 -7.72 12.61 -29.49
C LEU A 125 -9.06 12.92 -30.15
N ASP A 126 -9.73 14.01 -29.73
CA ASP A 126 -11.07 14.37 -30.18
C ASP A 126 -11.07 15.21 -31.47
N LEU A 127 -9.98 15.94 -31.76
CA LEU A 127 -9.84 16.77 -32.97
C LEU A 127 -10.03 15.99 -34.28
N LYS A 128 -9.72 14.68 -34.29
CA LYS A 128 -9.93 13.80 -35.45
C LYS A 128 -11.35 13.24 -35.56
N ARG A 129 -12.16 13.32 -34.49
CA ARG A 129 -13.47 12.66 -34.38
C ARG A 129 -14.65 13.62 -34.56
N ILE A 130 -14.43 14.91 -34.39
CA ILE A 130 -15.49 15.92 -34.43
C ILE A 130 -15.70 16.40 -35.87
N SER A 131 -16.91 16.19 -36.38
CA SER A 131 -17.35 16.63 -37.72
C SER A 131 -17.79 18.11 -37.75
N ASP A 132 -18.31 18.64 -36.63
CA ASP A 132 -18.74 20.04 -36.54
C ASP A 132 -17.54 21.01 -36.49
N LYS A 133 -17.45 21.86 -37.52
CA LYS A 133 -16.38 22.86 -37.70
C LYS A 133 -16.34 23.90 -36.59
N LYS A 134 -17.48 24.30 -36.01
CA LYS A 134 -17.51 25.29 -34.91
C LYS A 134 -16.93 24.71 -33.63
N VAL A 135 -17.32 23.48 -33.29
CA VAL A 135 -16.81 22.76 -32.12
C VAL A 135 -15.31 22.48 -32.26
N LYS A 136 -14.87 22.10 -33.47
CA LYS A 136 -13.46 21.88 -33.77
C LYS A 136 -12.62 23.15 -33.58
N ASN A 137 -13.06 24.30 -34.08
CA ASN A 137 -12.36 25.57 -33.89
C ASN A 137 -12.29 25.98 -32.41
N LEU A 138 -13.38 25.77 -31.65
CA LEU A 138 -13.42 26.08 -30.22
C LEU A 138 -12.42 25.23 -29.42
N ILE A 139 -12.27 23.95 -29.76
CA ILE A 139 -11.26 23.06 -29.14
C ILE A 139 -9.84 23.53 -29.48
N ILE A 140 -9.56 23.91 -30.74
CA ILE A 140 -8.23 24.43 -31.14
C ILE A 140 -7.89 25.70 -30.34
N ILE A 141 -8.81 26.66 -30.27
CA ILE A 141 -8.61 27.91 -29.53
C ILE A 141 -8.34 27.63 -28.05
N ASN A 142 -9.16 26.80 -27.41
CA ASN A 142 -8.95 26.42 -26.01
C ASN A 142 -7.62 25.70 -25.79
N THR A 143 -7.16 24.91 -26.75
CA THR A 143 -5.87 24.22 -26.69
C THR A 143 -4.71 25.19 -26.76
N LEU A 144 -4.79 26.19 -27.65
CA LEU A 144 -3.80 27.25 -27.75
C LEU A 144 -3.74 28.09 -26.47
N ILE A 145 -4.90 28.48 -25.92
CA ILE A 145 -4.94 29.23 -24.66
C ILE A 145 -4.36 28.37 -23.53
N GLY A 146 -4.69 27.07 -23.45
CA GLY A 146 -4.10 26.19 -22.46
C GLY A 146 -2.56 26.09 -22.58
N LEU A 147 -2.04 25.97 -23.80
CA LEU A 147 -0.58 25.97 -24.04
C LEU A 147 0.07 27.29 -23.60
N ILE A 148 -0.57 28.43 -23.89
CA ILE A 148 -0.11 29.74 -23.43
C ILE A 148 -0.13 29.81 -21.89
N SER A 149 -1.21 29.36 -21.26
CA SER A 149 -1.33 29.27 -19.80
C SER A 149 -0.25 28.38 -19.18
N PHE A 150 0.12 27.29 -19.85
CA PHE A 150 1.18 26.38 -19.42
C PHE A 150 2.56 27.05 -19.44
N VAL A 151 2.87 27.81 -20.49
CA VAL A 151 4.14 28.57 -20.59
C VAL A 151 4.18 29.72 -19.59
N LEU A 152 3.06 30.42 -19.38
CA LEU A 152 3.00 31.58 -18.50
C LEU A 152 2.92 31.22 -17.01
N TRP A 153 2.74 29.95 -16.65
CA TRP A 153 2.47 29.51 -15.28
C TRP A 153 3.46 30.07 -14.24
N ASN A 154 4.76 30.02 -14.55
CA ASN A 154 5.82 30.46 -13.65
C ASN A 154 6.00 31.99 -13.59
N PHE A 155 5.39 32.73 -14.51
CA PHE A 155 5.52 34.19 -14.60
C PHE A 155 4.36 34.94 -13.93
N ILE A 156 3.41 34.20 -13.37
CA ILE A 156 2.13 34.72 -12.87
C ILE A 156 2.04 34.47 -11.36
N SER A 157 1.41 35.40 -10.62
CA SER A 157 1.23 35.24 -9.17
C SER A 157 0.30 34.08 -8.83
N TYR A 158 0.46 33.50 -7.64
CA TYR A 158 -0.34 32.37 -7.16
C TYR A 158 -1.87 32.61 -7.23
N GLN A 159 -2.32 33.84 -6.95
CA GLN A 159 -3.75 34.19 -7.02
C GLN A 159 -4.29 34.09 -8.47
N LEU A 160 -3.49 34.50 -9.45
CA LEU A 160 -3.85 34.40 -10.87
C LEU A 160 -3.70 32.97 -11.42
N GLN A 161 -2.82 32.14 -10.86
CA GLN A 161 -2.72 30.72 -11.19
C GLN A 161 -4.05 29.97 -10.93
N TRP A 162 -4.75 30.30 -9.84
CA TRP A 162 -6.09 29.77 -9.56
C TRP A 162 -7.12 30.15 -10.62
N ILE A 163 -7.07 31.39 -11.11
CA ILE A 163 -8.00 31.87 -12.14
C ILE A 163 -7.79 31.10 -13.44
N ILE A 164 -6.53 30.89 -13.83
CA ILE A 164 -6.16 30.10 -15.02
C ILE A 164 -6.64 28.65 -14.88
N PHE A 165 -6.42 28.04 -13.71
CA PHE A 165 -6.89 26.69 -13.44
C PHE A 165 -8.42 26.58 -13.54
N LEU A 166 -9.16 27.51 -12.92
CA LEU A 166 -10.62 27.54 -13.00
C LEU A 166 -11.13 27.75 -14.43
N TRP A 167 -10.46 28.60 -15.21
CA TRP A 167 -10.79 28.80 -16.62
C TRP A 167 -10.58 27.53 -17.45
N LEU A 168 -9.45 26.83 -17.29
CA LEU A 168 -9.21 25.54 -17.94
C LEU A 168 -10.23 24.49 -17.50
N ALA A 169 -10.54 24.43 -16.21
CA ALA A 169 -11.55 23.53 -15.66
C ALA A 169 -12.92 23.76 -16.27
N PHE A 170 -13.35 25.01 -16.34
CA PHE A 170 -14.59 25.40 -16.98
C PHE A 170 -14.59 25.08 -18.48
N SER A 171 -13.51 25.41 -19.20
CA SER A 171 -13.34 25.13 -20.62
C SER A 171 -13.48 23.63 -20.94
N TYR A 172 -12.85 22.78 -20.12
CA TYR A 172 -12.98 21.32 -20.22
C TYR A 172 -14.42 20.84 -20.00
N VAL A 173 -15.11 21.36 -18.98
CA VAL A 173 -16.51 21.01 -18.70
C VAL A 173 -17.43 21.43 -19.85
N VAL A 174 -17.22 22.61 -20.41
CA VAL A 174 -17.98 23.10 -21.59
C VAL A 174 -17.74 22.18 -22.80
N ILE A 175 -16.48 21.82 -23.09
CA ILE A 175 -16.16 20.89 -24.18
C ILE A 175 -16.78 19.51 -23.91
N ALA A 176 -16.73 19.01 -22.68
CA ALA A 176 -17.33 17.75 -22.28
C ALA A 176 -18.86 17.76 -22.39
N ALA A 177 -19.53 18.88 -22.09
CA ALA A 177 -20.97 19.05 -22.24
C ALA A 177 -21.40 19.18 -23.71
N MET A 178 -20.58 19.83 -24.55
CA MET A 178 -20.82 19.94 -26.00
C MET A 178 -20.59 18.61 -26.73
N LYS A 179 -19.80 17.71 -26.14
CA LYS A 179 -19.62 16.33 -26.58
C LYS A 179 -20.85 15.48 -26.22
N LYS A 180 -21.90 15.56 -27.03
CA LYS A 180 -22.90 14.48 -27.10
C LYS A 180 -22.23 13.28 -27.80
N ILE A 181 -21.47 12.46 -27.08
CA ILE A 181 -20.63 11.41 -27.69
C ILE A 181 -21.20 10.00 -27.49
N GLU A 182 -21.52 9.39 -28.62
CA GLU A 182 -21.71 7.95 -28.84
C GLU A 182 -20.49 7.13 -28.38
N GLY A 183 -20.77 5.99 -27.77
CA GLY A 183 -19.81 5.17 -27.05
C GLY A 183 -18.57 4.75 -27.85
N THR A 184 -17.40 4.80 -27.20
CA THR A 184 -16.27 3.94 -27.54
C THR A 184 -15.53 3.48 -26.28
N PRO A 185 -14.81 2.34 -26.33
CA PRO A 185 -14.30 1.64 -25.15
C PRO A 185 -13.14 2.39 -24.49
N ASP A 186 -13.10 2.34 -23.16
CA ASP A 186 -12.07 2.92 -22.30
C ASP A 186 -10.67 2.39 -22.64
N LYS A 187 -9.91 3.12 -23.48
CA LYS A 187 -8.44 2.99 -23.55
C LYS A 187 -7.78 3.74 -22.38
N LEU A 188 -8.24 3.47 -21.17
CA LEU A 188 -7.77 4.08 -19.92
C LEU A 188 -6.26 3.91 -19.77
N LEU A 189 -5.72 2.74 -20.15
CA LEU A 189 -4.28 2.45 -20.09
C LEU A 189 -3.47 3.35 -21.04
N LEU A 190 -3.91 3.54 -22.29
CA LEU A 190 -3.23 4.45 -23.22
C LEU A 190 -3.29 5.90 -22.72
N ARG A 191 -4.43 6.29 -22.12
CA ARG A 191 -4.58 7.61 -21.51
C ARG A 191 -3.65 7.79 -20.31
N LEU A 192 -3.49 6.78 -19.47
CA LEU A 192 -2.55 6.78 -18.35
C LEU A 192 -1.09 6.82 -18.82
N ILE A 193 -0.72 6.05 -19.86
CA ILE A 193 0.65 6.05 -20.40
C ILE A 193 1.00 7.42 -20.98
N LEU A 194 0.09 8.01 -21.77
CA LEU A 194 0.29 9.35 -22.33
C LEU A 194 0.30 10.42 -21.24
N PHE A 195 -0.55 10.28 -20.23
CA PHE A 195 -0.56 11.14 -19.05
C PHE A 195 0.80 11.10 -18.33
N VAL A 196 1.31 9.91 -18.01
CA VAL A 196 2.61 9.74 -17.33
C VAL A 196 3.76 10.25 -18.19
N GLY A 197 3.79 9.90 -19.48
CA GLY A 197 4.86 10.29 -20.38
C GLY A 197 4.98 11.80 -20.54
N VAL A 198 3.85 12.49 -20.71
CA VAL A 198 3.88 13.96 -20.84
C VAL A 198 3.96 14.66 -19.49
N TYR A 199 3.48 14.05 -18.40
CA TYR A 199 3.76 14.53 -17.03
C TYR A 199 5.26 14.63 -16.80
N ILE A 200 6.00 13.54 -17.05
CA ILE A 200 7.48 13.51 -16.90
C ILE A 200 8.16 14.56 -17.79
N VAL A 201 7.74 14.67 -19.06
CA VAL A 201 8.34 15.63 -20.00
C VAL A 201 7.98 17.07 -19.63
N GLY A 202 6.76 17.32 -19.17
CA GLY A 202 6.26 18.65 -18.81
C GLY A 202 6.91 19.20 -17.55
N THR A 203 7.20 18.35 -16.56
CA THR A 203 7.87 18.74 -15.32
C THR A 203 9.34 19.08 -15.54
N GLU A 204 10.04 18.31 -16.37
CA GLU A 204 11.42 18.59 -16.80
C GLU A 204 11.55 19.92 -17.57
N LEU A 205 10.60 20.22 -18.46
CA LEU A 205 10.68 21.40 -19.34
C LEU A 205 10.37 22.72 -18.63
N ILE A 206 9.33 22.76 -17.80
CA ILE A 206 8.81 24.02 -17.23
C ILE A 206 9.12 24.15 -15.74
N LYS A 207 9.62 23.11 -15.07
CA LYS A 207 9.93 23.14 -13.62
C LYS A 207 8.76 23.66 -12.78
N ILE A 208 7.54 23.25 -13.15
CA ILE A 208 6.34 23.69 -12.43
C ILE A 208 6.45 23.19 -10.98
N PRO A 209 6.29 24.07 -9.98
CA PRO A 209 6.33 23.66 -8.59
C PRO A 209 5.18 22.70 -8.31
N GLU A 210 5.52 21.46 -7.97
CA GLU A 210 4.58 20.35 -7.87
C GLU A 210 4.75 19.54 -6.58
N ILE A 211 3.76 18.71 -6.28
CA ILE A 211 3.67 17.98 -5.01
C ILE A 211 4.82 17.00 -4.84
N VAL A 212 5.30 16.39 -5.93
CA VAL A 212 6.44 15.48 -5.88
C VAL A 212 7.70 16.22 -5.47
N ASN A 213 7.92 17.43 -6.01
CA ASN A 213 9.06 18.28 -5.63
C ASN A 213 8.93 18.82 -4.19
N TYR A 214 7.72 19.20 -3.78
CA TYR A 214 7.47 19.55 -2.38
C TYR A 214 7.78 18.38 -1.45
N LEU A 215 7.27 17.19 -1.75
CA LEU A 215 7.49 15.99 -0.93
C LEU A 215 8.96 15.57 -0.94
N SER A 216 9.69 15.77 -2.03
CA SER A 216 11.13 15.46 -2.11
C SER A 216 11.98 16.42 -1.27
N MET A 217 11.57 17.67 -1.11
CA MET A 217 12.19 18.62 -0.18
C MET A 217 11.75 18.34 1.27
N ALA A 218 10.45 18.18 1.48
CA ALA A 218 9.85 18.01 2.79
C ALA A 218 10.27 16.70 3.48
N LYS A 219 10.59 15.64 2.72
CA LYS A 219 11.14 14.40 3.31
C LYS A 219 12.52 14.58 3.94
N GLU A 220 13.33 15.54 3.49
CA GLU A 220 14.63 15.81 4.11
C GLU A 220 14.46 16.63 5.40
N GLU A 221 13.37 17.41 5.49
CA GLU A 221 13.06 18.28 6.61
C GLU A 221 12.19 17.66 7.70
N ALA A 222 11.49 16.56 7.41
CA ALA A 222 10.67 15.83 8.38
C ALA A 222 10.90 14.33 8.31
N ASP A 223 11.42 13.77 9.41
CA ASP A 223 11.76 12.34 9.51
C ASP A 223 10.56 11.43 9.26
N PHE A 224 9.36 11.84 9.65
CA PHE A 224 8.15 11.05 9.40
C PHE A 224 7.73 11.05 7.92
N LEU A 225 7.89 12.18 7.21
CA LEU A 225 7.68 12.23 5.76
C LEU A 225 8.70 11.37 5.03
N LYS A 226 9.95 11.37 5.50
CA LYS A 226 10.99 10.44 5.04
C LYS A 226 10.57 8.99 5.24
N ALA A 227 10.04 8.69 6.43
CA ALA A 227 9.56 7.36 6.77
C ALA A 227 8.43 6.88 5.85
N ILE A 228 7.45 7.75 5.57
CA ILE A 228 6.37 7.48 4.61
C ILE A 228 6.93 7.27 3.20
N TRP A 229 7.85 8.13 2.77
CA TRP A 229 8.48 8.04 1.45
C TRP A 229 9.22 6.71 1.27
N ASN A 230 10.12 6.37 2.19
CA ASN A 230 10.90 5.14 2.18
C ASN A 230 10.01 3.89 2.23
N THR A 231 8.97 3.91 3.07
CA THR A 231 8.00 2.80 3.16
C THR A 231 7.22 2.66 1.86
N SER A 232 6.78 3.76 1.27
CA SER A 232 6.06 3.74 -0.01
C SER A 232 6.95 3.24 -1.14
N TYR A 233 8.20 3.71 -1.20
CA TYR A 233 9.18 3.25 -2.17
C TYR A 233 9.45 1.75 -2.02
N TYR A 234 9.65 1.29 -0.79
CA TYR A 234 9.81 -0.13 -0.50
C TYR A 234 8.59 -0.96 -0.92
N VAL A 235 7.36 -0.52 -0.60
CA VAL A 235 6.12 -1.22 -0.96
C VAL A 235 5.97 -1.32 -2.48
N LEU A 236 6.13 -0.20 -3.19
CA LEU A 236 5.99 -0.14 -4.65
C LEU A 236 7.04 -0.98 -5.38
N LEU A 237 8.23 -1.12 -4.80
CA LEU A 237 9.30 -1.94 -5.36
C LEU A 237 9.09 -3.42 -5.05
N SER A 238 8.95 -3.76 -3.76
CA SER A 238 8.99 -5.15 -3.30
C SER A 238 7.70 -5.91 -3.59
N MET A 239 6.53 -5.29 -3.42
CA MET A 239 5.24 -5.98 -3.56
C MET A 239 4.97 -6.46 -4.99
N PRO A 240 5.01 -5.62 -6.05
CA PRO A 240 4.70 -6.08 -7.40
C PRO A 240 5.69 -7.12 -7.92
N ILE A 241 6.98 -6.93 -7.62
CA ILE A 241 8.04 -7.88 -8.03
C ILE A 241 7.82 -9.23 -7.34
N THR A 242 7.53 -9.24 -6.04
CA THR A 242 7.26 -10.49 -5.32
C THR A 242 6.06 -11.22 -5.92
N ILE A 243 4.93 -10.54 -6.13
CA ILE A 243 3.73 -11.17 -6.71
C ILE A 243 4.03 -11.73 -8.11
N PHE A 244 4.70 -10.95 -8.96
CA PHE A 244 5.05 -11.33 -10.31
C PHE A 244 5.96 -12.57 -10.34
N LEU A 245 7.06 -12.56 -9.58
CA LEU A 245 7.97 -13.70 -9.50
C LEU A 245 7.29 -14.93 -8.88
N SER A 246 6.40 -14.73 -7.90
CA SER A 246 5.64 -15.82 -7.27
C SER A 246 4.72 -16.51 -8.26
N LEU A 247 4.06 -15.76 -9.13
CA LEU A 247 3.22 -16.30 -10.19
C LEU A 247 4.05 -17.09 -11.20
N ILE A 248 5.21 -16.58 -11.63
CA ILE A 248 6.11 -17.30 -12.54
C ILE A 248 6.51 -18.64 -11.93
N ILE A 249 6.97 -18.63 -10.67
CA ILE A 249 7.40 -19.86 -9.98
C ILE A 249 6.21 -20.83 -9.81
N ALA A 250 5.01 -20.32 -9.48
CA ALA A 250 3.82 -21.14 -9.37
C ALA A 250 3.45 -21.84 -10.69
N LEU A 251 3.52 -21.11 -11.82
CA LEU A 251 3.28 -21.67 -13.15
C LEU A 251 4.32 -22.76 -13.52
N LEU A 252 5.58 -22.58 -13.12
CA LEU A 252 6.62 -23.61 -13.29
C LEU A 252 6.32 -24.87 -12.45
N PHE A 253 5.83 -24.70 -11.22
CA PHE A 253 5.46 -25.81 -10.33
C PHE A 253 4.12 -26.47 -10.65
N TYR A 254 3.29 -25.81 -11.44
CA TYR A 254 2.03 -26.36 -11.94
C TYR A 254 2.27 -27.42 -13.03
N GLN A 255 3.38 -27.32 -13.77
CA GLN A 255 3.78 -28.35 -14.73
C GLN A 255 4.15 -29.65 -14.02
N ASP A 256 3.87 -30.79 -14.65
CA ASP A 256 4.24 -32.11 -14.14
C ASP A 256 5.73 -32.42 -14.37
N VAL A 257 6.58 -31.73 -13.62
CA VAL A 257 8.03 -31.96 -13.58
C VAL A 257 8.42 -32.98 -12.51
N LYS A 258 9.39 -33.85 -12.84
CA LYS A 258 9.99 -34.78 -11.87
C LYS A 258 10.70 -33.98 -10.76
N GLY A 259 10.47 -34.35 -9.50
CA GLY A 259 11.08 -33.67 -8.34
C GLY A 259 10.32 -32.42 -7.83
N LYS A 260 9.09 -32.17 -8.29
CA LYS A 260 8.28 -31.00 -7.88
C LYS A 260 8.18 -30.78 -6.37
N VAL A 261 8.13 -31.85 -5.57
CA VAL A 261 8.07 -31.75 -4.10
C VAL A 261 9.34 -31.12 -3.54
N VAL A 262 10.51 -31.58 -3.98
CA VAL A 262 11.82 -31.08 -3.51
C VAL A 262 11.97 -29.59 -3.85
N PHE A 263 11.65 -29.20 -5.08
CA PHE A 263 11.71 -27.79 -5.47
C PHE A 263 10.74 -26.92 -4.65
N ARG A 264 9.49 -27.34 -4.45
CA ARG A 264 8.53 -26.61 -3.61
C ARG A 264 9.07 -26.43 -2.18
N THR A 265 9.69 -27.46 -1.61
CA THR A 265 10.33 -27.37 -0.29
C THR A 265 11.47 -26.36 -0.28
N ILE A 266 12.39 -26.42 -1.24
CA ILE A 266 13.55 -25.51 -1.32
C ILE A 266 13.10 -24.05 -1.41
N TYR A 267 12.12 -23.74 -2.25
CA TYR A 267 11.62 -22.36 -2.40
C TYR A 267 10.85 -21.88 -1.17
N PHE A 268 10.24 -22.78 -0.39
CA PHE A 268 9.49 -22.43 0.82
C PHE A 268 10.38 -22.20 2.05
N ILE A 269 11.54 -22.85 2.14
CA ILE A 269 12.47 -22.75 3.28
C ILE A 269 12.79 -21.30 3.69
N PRO A 270 13.09 -20.35 2.78
CA PRO A 270 13.34 -18.96 3.12
C PRO A 270 12.25 -18.33 3.99
N PHE A 271 10.98 -18.62 3.71
CA PHE A 271 9.85 -18.04 4.45
C PHE A 271 9.81 -18.47 5.91
N VAL A 272 10.11 -19.75 6.17
CA VAL A 272 10.09 -20.37 7.51
C VAL A 272 11.32 -19.96 8.33
N THR A 273 12.37 -19.49 7.67
CA THR A 273 13.63 -19.10 8.33
C THR A 273 13.44 -17.79 9.11
N SER A 274 14.08 -17.69 10.28
CA SER A 274 14.10 -16.48 11.10
C SER A 274 14.64 -15.29 10.31
N VAL A 275 13.90 -14.17 10.31
CA VAL A 275 14.31 -12.93 9.64
C VAL A 275 15.68 -12.46 10.13
N VAL A 276 15.95 -12.57 11.43
CA VAL A 276 17.24 -12.17 12.01
C VAL A 276 18.39 -12.99 11.42
N ALA A 277 18.25 -14.32 11.37
CA ALA A 277 19.28 -15.18 10.81
C ALA A 277 19.51 -14.91 9.31
N VAL A 278 18.42 -14.76 8.55
CA VAL A 278 18.47 -14.39 7.13
C VAL A 278 19.21 -13.07 6.95
N SER A 279 18.86 -12.03 7.69
CA SER A 279 19.48 -10.71 7.57
C SER A 279 20.98 -10.73 7.90
N LEU A 280 21.45 -11.55 8.85
CA LEU A 280 22.88 -11.70 9.13
C LEU A 280 23.64 -12.34 7.96
N VAL A 281 23.08 -13.39 7.35
CA VAL A 281 23.68 -14.02 6.16
C VAL A 281 23.71 -13.02 5.00
N TRP A 282 22.61 -12.29 4.78
CA TRP A 282 22.54 -11.28 3.73
C TRP A 282 23.49 -10.10 3.98
N GLN A 283 23.76 -9.72 5.23
CA GLN A 283 24.76 -8.70 5.55
C GLN A 283 26.16 -9.10 5.04
N TRP A 284 26.51 -10.38 5.12
CA TRP A 284 27.75 -10.91 4.51
C TRP A 284 27.69 -10.91 2.98
N ILE A 285 26.56 -11.32 2.39
CA ILE A 285 26.35 -11.34 0.92
C ILE A 285 26.49 -9.93 0.32
N PHE A 286 25.92 -8.92 0.99
CA PHE A 286 25.92 -7.52 0.59
C PHE A 286 27.18 -6.75 0.97
N ASN A 287 28.12 -7.39 1.67
CA ASN A 287 29.38 -6.76 1.98
C ASN A 287 30.08 -6.30 0.69
N ASP A 288 30.91 -5.28 0.84
CA ASP A 288 31.76 -4.70 -0.19
C ASP A 288 32.50 -5.77 -1.02
N ASN A 289 33.04 -6.80 -0.36
CA ASN A 289 33.70 -7.95 -1.00
C ASN A 289 32.86 -9.24 -0.89
N GLY A 290 31.55 -9.09 -0.71
CA GLY A 290 30.60 -10.18 -0.56
C GLY A 290 30.21 -10.84 -1.88
N LEU A 291 29.41 -11.90 -1.78
CA LEU A 291 29.02 -12.74 -2.90
C LEU A 291 28.32 -11.95 -4.02
N LEU A 292 27.49 -10.97 -3.69
CA LEU A 292 26.73 -10.25 -4.72
C LEU A 292 27.62 -9.39 -5.61
N ASN A 293 28.56 -8.65 -5.00
CA ASN A 293 29.54 -7.87 -5.76
C ASN A 293 30.51 -8.76 -6.54
N TYR A 294 30.86 -9.94 -6.01
CA TYR A 294 31.61 -10.94 -6.76
C TYR A 294 30.86 -11.39 -8.02
N ILE A 295 29.57 -11.70 -7.91
CA ILE A 295 28.73 -12.06 -9.06
C ILE A 295 28.67 -10.91 -10.08
N LEU A 296 28.45 -9.68 -9.62
CA LEU A 296 28.39 -8.49 -10.48
C LEU A 296 29.68 -8.24 -11.25
N SER A 297 30.83 -8.53 -10.65
CA SER A 297 32.13 -8.36 -11.30
C SER A 297 32.29 -9.23 -12.55
N PHE A 298 31.66 -10.42 -12.61
CA PHE A 298 31.66 -11.25 -13.82
C PHE A 298 30.93 -10.60 -15.00
N PHE A 299 29.93 -9.75 -14.72
CA PHE A 299 29.18 -9.01 -15.73
C PHE A 299 29.79 -7.64 -16.03
N GLY A 300 30.97 -7.33 -15.48
CA GLY A 300 31.64 -6.05 -15.65
C GLY A 300 30.94 -4.87 -14.96
N VAL A 301 30.06 -5.15 -13.98
CA VAL A 301 29.36 -4.11 -13.22
C VAL A 301 30.26 -3.62 -12.10
N GLU A 302 30.37 -2.31 -11.95
CA GLU A 302 31.13 -1.69 -10.86
C GLU A 302 30.57 -2.10 -9.49
N LYS A 303 31.47 -2.15 -8.50
CA LYS A 303 31.14 -2.54 -7.13
C LYS A 303 30.10 -1.60 -6.54
N ILE A 304 29.00 -2.19 -6.06
CA ILE A 304 27.92 -1.45 -5.41
C ILE A 304 28.13 -1.52 -3.89
N LEU A 305 28.05 -0.35 -3.24
CA LEU A 305 28.16 -0.23 -1.79
C LEU A 305 26.80 -0.43 -1.11
N TRP A 306 26.25 -1.64 -1.22
CA TRP A 306 24.89 -2.00 -0.80
C TRP A 306 24.50 -1.53 0.61
N LEU A 307 25.44 -1.65 1.55
CA LEU A 307 25.23 -1.33 2.96
C LEU A 307 25.79 0.03 3.38
N LYS A 308 26.37 0.81 2.46
CA LYS A 308 27.00 2.11 2.77
C LYS A 308 26.44 3.27 1.95
N ASP A 309 25.76 3.01 0.84
CA ASP A 309 25.14 4.02 -0.01
C ASP A 309 23.65 4.17 0.33
N GLU A 310 23.21 5.42 0.54
CA GLU A 310 21.81 5.75 0.81
C GLU A 310 20.89 5.32 -0.33
N LYS A 311 21.34 5.38 -1.59
CA LYS A 311 20.55 5.05 -2.77
C LYS A 311 20.15 3.58 -2.80
N TRP A 312 21.03 2.71 -2.32
CA TRP A 312 20.86 1.26 -2.36
C TRP A 312 20.18 0.70 -1.11
N THR A 313 19.88 1.53 -0.11
CA THR A 313 19.35 1.06 1.16
C THR A 313 18.00 0.35 1.01
N ILE A 314 17.01 0.99 0.40
CA ILE A 314 15.68 0.40 0.18
C ILE A 314 15.71 -0.78 -0.82
N PRO A 315 16.41 -0.69 -1.97
CA PRO A 315 16.60 -1.85 -2.85
C PRO A 315 17.21 -3.07 -2.15
N THR A 316 18.22 -2.88 -1.30
CA THR A 316 18.86 -3.96 -0.53
C THR A 316 17.84 -4.66 0.37
N ILE A 317 17.01 -3.90 1.09
CA ILE A 317 15.94 -4.44 1.94
C ILE A 317 14.91 -5.18 1.08
N ALA A 318 14.51 -4.62 -0.07
CA ALA A 318 13.55 -5.23 -0.98
C ALA A 318 14.03 -6.58 -1.53
N ILE A 319 15.31 -6.72 -1.88
CA ILE A 319 15.89 -7.98 -2.38
C ILE A 319 15.69 -9.11 -1.37
N ILE A 320 16.01 -8.87 -0.09
CA ILE A 320 15.85 -9.88 0.98
C ILE A 320 14.38 -10.27 1.11
N SER A 321 13.49 -9.28 1.16
CA SER A 321 12.05 -9.52 1.35
C SER A 321 11.43 -10.26 0.17
N ILE A 322 11.79 -9.90 -1.05
CA ILE A 322 11.34 -10.59 -2.28
C ILE A 322 11.80 -12.05 -2.21
N TRP A 323 13.09 -12.30 -1.98
CA TRP A 323 13.64 -13.65 -1.88
C TRP A 323 12.96 -14.49 -0.79
N LYS A 324 12.67 -13.88 0.36
CA LYS A 324 12.04 -14.56 1.50
C LYS A 324 10.56 -14.91 1.24
N LEU A 325 9.82 -14.03 0.56
CA LEU A 325 8.37 -14.14 0.40
C LEU A 325 7.93 -14.83 -0.89
N VAL A 326 8.77 -14.83 -1.94
CA VAL A 326 8.37 -15.35 -3.25
C VAL A 326 7.95 -16.82 -3.21
N GLY A 327 8.65 -17.64 -2.42
CA GLY A 327 8.31 -19.04 -2.25
C GLY A 327 6.96 -19.27 -1.58
N TYR A 328 6.69 -18.53 -0.50
CA TYR A 328 5.42 -18.59 0.21
C TYR A 328 4.23 -18.27 -0.71
N TYR A 329 4.29 -17.13 -1.41
CA TYR A 329 3.21 -16.74 -2.31
C TYR A 329 3.11 -17.63 -3.55
N SER A 330 4.22 -18.23 -4.03
CA SER A 330 4.16 -19.20 -5.13
C SER A 330 3.34 -20.45 -4.79
N ILE A 331 3.39 -20.91 -3.53
CA ILE A 331 2.60 -22.06 -3.08
C ILE A 331 1.11 -21.71 -2.99
N ILE A 332 0.79 -20.49 -2.56
CA ILE A 332 -0.60 -20.01 -2.53
C ILE A 332 -1.14 -19.88 -3.95
N PHE A 333 -0.38 -19.30 -4.88
CA PHE A 333 -0.75 -19.25 -6.28
C PHE A 333 -0.94 -20.64 -6.88
N LEU A 334 -0.05 -21.58 -6.57
CA LEU A 334 -0.15 -22.96 -7.02
C LEU A 334 -1.44 -23.63 -6.51
N ALA A 335 -1.81 -23.42 -5.25
CA ALA A 335 -3.08 -23.94 -4.72
C ALA A 335 -4.28 -23.33 -5.47
N GLY A 336 -4.22 -22.04 -5.80
CA GLY A 336 -5.22 -21.39 -6.65
C GLY A 336 -5.29 -21.98 -8.06
N LEU A 337 -4.15 -22.22 -8.70
CA LEU A 337 -4.07 -22.85 -10.03
C LEU A 337 -4.64 -24.28 -10.03
N GLN A 338 -4.43 -25.02 -8.95
CA GLN A 338 -4.93 -26.39 -8.81
C GLN A 338 -6.45 -26.48 -8.63
N ASN A 339 -7.11 -25.40 -8.22
CA ASN A 339 -8.56 -25.34 -8.10
C ASN A 339 -9.27 -25.06 -9.43
N ILE A 340 -8.54 -24.61 -10.46
CA ILE A 340 -9.11 -24.34 -11.78
C ILE A 340 -9.43 -25.68 -12.47
N ASP A 341 -10.67 -25.87 -12.89
CA ASP A 341 -11.08 -27.09 -13.61
C ASP A 341 -10.30 -27.22 -14.93
N LYS A 342 -9.80 -28.44 -15.18
CA LYS A 342 -9.07 -28.80 -16.41
C LYS A 342 -9.96 -28.71 -17.64
N SER A 343 -11.28 -28.87 -17.49
CA SER A 343 -12.25 -28.79 -18.59
C SER A 343 -12.16 -27.48 -19.38
N TYR A 344 -11.86 -26.35 -18.73
CA TYR A 344 -11.65 -25.07 -19.41
C TYR A 344 -10.43 -25.09 -20.35
N TYR A 345 -9.35 -25.74 -19.93
CA TYR A 345 -8.13 -25.84 -20.73
C TYR A 345 -8.31 -26.79 -21.91
N GLU A 346 -9.01 -27.91 -21.70
CA GLU A 346 -9.36 -28.87 -22.76
C GLU A 346 -10.27 -28.24 -23.82
N ALA A 347 -11.30 -27.52 -23.40
CA ALA A 347 -12.19 -26.79 -24.32
C ALA A 347 -11.41 -25.74 -25.13
N ALA A 348 -10.52 -24.99 -24.49
CA ALA A 348 -9.69 -24.00 -25.17
C ALA A 348 -8.71 -24.63 -26.17
N GLU A 349 -8.23 -25.84 -25.91
CA GLU A 349 -7.38 -26.59 -26.85
C GLU A 349 -8.18 -27.05 -28.07
N VAL A 350 -9.43 -27.47 -27.90
CA VAL A 350 -10.35 -27.78 -29.02
C VAL A 350 -10.60 -26.52 -29.88
N ASP A 351 -10.74 -25.36 -29.26
CA ASP A 351 -10.88 -24.06 -29.95
C ASP A 351 -9.57 -23.52 -30.56
N GLY A 352 -8.44 -24.24 -30.42
CA GLY A 352 -7.15 -23.84 -30.98
C GLY A 352 -6.48 -22.67 -30.24
N ALA A 353 -6.82 -22.44 -28.97
CA ALA A 353 -6.26 -21.33 -28.18
C ALA A 353 -4.77 -21.54 -27.88
N THR A 354 -3.98 -20.49 -28.12
CA THR A 354 -2.55 -20.44 -27.79
C THR A 354 -2.31 -20.39 -26.26
N THR A 355 -1.11 -20.76 -25.81
CA THR A 355 -0.73 -20.70 -24.39
C THR A 355 -0.94 -19.32 -23.77
N TRP A 356 -0.64 -18.25 -24.51
CA TRP A 356 -0.88 -16.89 -24.04
C TRP A 356 -2.37 -16.56 -23.90
N GLN A 357 -3.21 -17.04 -24.82
CA GLN A 357 -4.66 -16.89 -24.71
C GLN A 357 -5.21 -17.68 -23.51
N LYS A 358 -4.78 -18.93 -23.31
CA LYS A 358 -5.14 -19.73 -22.13
C LYS A 358 -4.70 -19.05 -20.83
N PHE A 359 -3.54 -18.39 -20.81
CA PHE A 359 -3.12 -17.62 -19.65
C PHE A 359 -4.00 -16.38 -19.42
N ALA A 360 -4.16 -15.53 -20.45
CA ALA A 360 -4.82 -14.24 -20.32
C ALA A 360 -6.34 -14.33 -20.10
N TYR A 361 -7.01 -15.33 -20.70
CA TYR A 361 -8.46 -15.45 -20.71
C TYR A 361 -9.02 -16.50 -19.75
N ILE A 362 -8.22 -17.48 -19.33
CA ILE A 362 -8.66 -18.55 -18.40
C ILE A 362 -7.91 -18.43 -17.09
N THR A 363 -6.59 -18.58 -17.14
CA THR A 363 -5.77 -18.68 -15.94
C THR A 363 -5.79 -17.41 -15.09
N TRP A 364 -5.50 -16.25 -15.67
CA TRP A 364 -5.42 -14.99 -14.93
C TRP A 364 -6.77 -14.52 -14.36
N PRO A 365 -7.90 -14.63 -15.11
CA PRO A 365 -9.22 -14.33 -14.57
C PRO A 365 -9.66 -15.27 -13.45
N LEU A 366 -9.48 -16.59 -13.61
CA LEU A 366 -9.90 -17.57 -12.60
C LEU A 366 -8.96 -17.60 -11.38
N LEU A 367 -7.70 -17.17 -11.54
CA LEU A 367 -6.77 -16.97 -10.43
C LEU A 367 -7.01 -15.67 -9.66
N SER A 368 -7.91 -14.80 -10.13
CA SER A 368 -8.17 -13.48 -9.53
C SER A 368 -8.50 -13.48 -8.03
N PRO A 369 -9.25 -14.44 -7.44
CA PRO A 369 -9.46 -14.48 -5.99
C PRO A 369 -8.14 -14.68 -5.23
N THR A 370 -7.26 -15.53 -5.76
CA THR A 370 -5.95 -15.84 -5.16
C THR A 370 -5.00 -14.66 -5.30
N THR A 371 -4.93 -14.05 -6.49
CA THR A 371 -4.16 -12.82 -6.73
C THR A 371 -4.61 -11.71 -5.80
N PHE A 372 -5.92 -11.55 -5.62
CA PHE A 372 -6.50 -10.51 -4.78
C PHE A 372 -6.15 -10.71 -3.30
N PHE A 373 -6.26 -11.94 -2.79
CA PHE A 373 -5.83 -12.29 -1.44
C PHE A 373 -4.34 -12.00 -1.21
N ILE A 374 -3.47 -12.45 -2.12
CA ILE A 374 -2.02 -12.22 -2.03
C ILE A 374 -1.71 -10.72 -2.08
N LEU A 375 -2.40 -9.95 -2.94
CA LEU A 375 -2.23 -8.51 -3.04
C LEU A 375 -2.49 -7.80 -1.70
N ILE A 376 -3.58 -8.14 -1.01
CA ILE A 376 -3.91 -7.56 0.30
C ILE A 376 -2.84 -7.95 1.34
N VAL A 377 -2.55 -9.25 1.47
CA VAL A 377 -1.65 -9.75 2.52
C VAL A 377 -0.23 -9.23 2.33
N SER A 378 0.26 -9.24 1.09
CA SER A 378 1.59 -8.73 0.75
C SER A 378 1.71 -7.23 0.98
N MET A 379 0.66 -6.46 0.68
CA MET A 379 0.63 -5.03 0.98
C MET A 379 0.71 -4.77 2.48
N ILE A 380 -0.17 -5.39 3.27
CA ILE A 380 -0.18 -5.23 4.74
C ILE A 380 1.18 -5.58 5.34
N GLY A 381 1.81 -6.65 4.84
CA GLY A 381 3.15 -7.06 5.26
C GLY A 381 4.24 -6.05 4.86
N ALA A 382 4.19 -5.55 3.63
CA ALA A 382 5.22 -4.63 3.12
C ALA A 382 5.23 -3.28 3.86
N PHE A 383 4.07 -2.75 4.24
CA PHE A 383 4.00 -1.54 5.07
C PHE A 383 4.57 -1.72 6.49
N LYS A 384 4.77 -2.97 6.93
CA LYS A 384 5.24 -3.32 8.28
C LYS A 384 6.71 -3.73 8.32
N VAL A 385 7.48 -3.49 7.26
CA VAL A 385 8.91 -3.83 7.22
C VAL A 385 9.69 -3.11 8.32
N PHE A 386 10.52 -3.87 9.04
CA PHE A 386 11.28 -3.36 10.18
C PHE A 386 12.54 -4.20 10.45
N SER A 387 12.34 -5.50 10.70
CA SER A 387 13.40 -6.38 11.23
C SER A 387 14.60 -6.47 10.30
N GLU A 388 14.36 -6.52 8.99
CA GLU A 388 15.41 -6.57 7.98
C GLU A 388 16.32 -5.34 8.07
N ILE A 389 15.73 -4.16 8.26
CA ILE A 389 16.42 -2.87 8.36
C ILE A 389 17.24 -2.82 9.63
N PHE A 390 16.61 -3.14 10.76
CA PHE A 390 17.23 -3.11 12.07
C PHE A 390 18.46 -4.02 12.14
N ILE A 391 18.40 -5.22 11.56
CA ILE A 391 19.52 -6.16 11.59
C ILE A 391 20.61 -5.80 10.59
N LEU A 392 20.27 -5.46 9.34
CA LEU A 392 21.27 -5.13 8.31
C LEU A 392 22.16 -3.96 8.69
N TYR A 393 21.58 -2.96 9.35
CA TYR A 393 22.25 -1.72 9.73
C TYR A 393 22.54 -1.64 11.23
N SER A 394 22.54 -2.77 11.94
CA SER A 394 22.94 -2.87 13.35
C SER A 394 22.21 -1.89 14.28
N GLY A 395 20.91 -1.70 14.06
CA GLY A 395 20.06 -0.80 14.84
C GLY A 395 20.08 0.66 14.37
N LEU A 396 20.65 0.94 13.20
CA LEU A 396 20.57 2.25 12.54
C LEU A 396 19.50 2.26 11.43
N PRO A 397 18.84 3.39 11.17
CA PRO A 397 17.85 3.53 10.10
C PRO A 397 18.51 3.71 8.71
N GLY A 398 19.43 2.81 8.35
CA GLY A 398 20.27 2.90 7.15
C GLY A 398 21.68 3.47 7.42
N PRO A 399 22.55 3.51 6.39
CA PRO A 399 23.96 3.90 6.54
C PRO A 399 24.17 5.41 6.70
N TYR A 400 23.41 6.20 5.95
CA TYR A 400 23.45 7.66 5.98
C TYR A 400 22.06 8.23 5.81
N ASN A 401 21.88 9.45 6.32
CA ASN A 401 20.70 10.28 6.09
C ASN A 401 19.37 9.57 6.36
N ASN A 402 19.28 8.65 7.32
CA ASN A 402 18.05 7.92 7.63
C ASN A 402 17.40 7.26 6.38
N SER A 403 18.23 6.81 5.42
CA SER A 403 17.78 6.26 4.14
C SER A 403 17.01 4.94 4.25
N GLY A 404 17.13 4.25 5.39
CA GLY A 404 16.35 3.07 5.76
C GLY A 404 15.22 3.34 6.74
N LEU A 405 14.99 4.59 7.14
CA LEU A 405 13.93 4.93 8.09
C LEU A 405 12.56 4.63 7.45
N THR A 406 11.87 3.58 7.91
CA THR A 406 10.48 3.28 7.52
C THR A 406 9.51 3.67 8.62
N VAL A 407 8.20 3.68 8.35
CA VAL A 407 7.21 4.18 9.33
C VAL A 407 7.23 3.33 10.61
N VAL A 408 7.37 2.01 10.50
CA VAL A 408 7.49 1.15 11.70
C VAL A 408 8.80 1.42 12.43
N TYR A 409 9.90 1.67 11.71
CA TYR A 409 11.17 2.05 12.32
C TYR A 409 11.06 3.39 13.07
N TYR A 410 10.41 4.39 12.47
CA TYR A 410 10.14 5.68 13.08
C TYR A 410 9.32 5.52 14.37
N VAL A 411 8.27 4.69 14.35
CA VAL A 411 7.48 4.37 15.55
C VAL A 411 8.38 3.75 16.64
N PHE A 412 9.24 2.81 16.27
CA PHE A 412 10.20 2.20 17.18
C PHE A 412 11.17 3.22 17.78
N GLU A 413 11.76 4.09 16.96
CA GLU A 413 12.70 5.13 17.39
C GLU A 413 12.02 6.16 18.30
N LYS A 414 10.82 6.63 17.96
CA LYS A 414 10.05 7.53 18.83
C LYS A 414 9.68 6.86 20.15
N PHE A 415 9.34 5.58 20.14
CA PHE A 415 8.91 4.87 21.34
C PHE A 415 10.09 4.52 22.26
N TYR A 416 11.13 3.86 21.73
CA TYR A 416 12.25 3.34 22.52
C TYR A 416 13.45 4.30 22.59
N GLY A 417 13.77 4.98 21.49
CA GLY A 417 14.92 5.87 21.41
C GLY A 417 14.64 7.22 22.07
N GLU A 418 13.59 7.91 21.61
CA GLU A 418 13.25 9.26 22.09
C GLU A 418 12.26 9.28 23.25
N GLN A 419 11.63 8.15 23.55
CA GLN A 419 10.67 8.02 24.66
C GLN A 419 9.43 8.92 24.51
N ARG A 420 9.07 9.27 23.27
CA ARG A 420 7.91 10.08 22.88
C ARG A 420 6.75 9.20 22.45
N MET A 421 6.12 8.55 23.42
CA MET A 421 5.15 7.50 23.17
C MET A 421 3.87 8.03 22.51
N GLY A 422 3.40 9.23 22.88
CA GLY A 422 2.26 9.86 22.22
C GLY A 422 2.49 10.10 20.71
N GLN A 423 3.70 10.50 20.33
CA GLN A 423 4.07 10.68 18.92
C GLN A 423 4.20 9.34 18.18
N ALA A 424 4.80 8.33 18.83
CA ALA A 424 4.89 6.98 18.29
C ALA A 424 3.49 6.39 18.03
N SER A 425 2.56 6.53 18.97
CA SER A 425 1.16 6.14 18.82
C SER A 425 0.47 6.87 17.67
N ALA A 426 0.62 8.20 17.58
CA ALA A 426 0.07 8.97 16.46
C ALA A 426 0.57 8.47 15.11
N ALA A 427 1.88 8.24 14.97
CA ALA A 427 2.50 7.70 13.76
C ALA A 427 1.97 6.30 13.40
N ALA A 428 1.81 5.40 14.39
CA ALA A 428 1.24 4.09 14.19
C ALA A 428 -0.21 4.14 13.68
N TYR A 429 -1.01 5.09 14.17
CA TYR A 429 -2.39 5.29 13.71
C TYR A 429 -2.50 5.91 12.33
N VAL A 430 -1.57 6.80 11.97
CA VAL A 430 -1.45 7.28 10.58
C VAL A 430 -1.12 6.12 9.65
N LEU A 431 -0.16 5.26 10.00
CA LEU A 431 0.15 4.04 9.23
C LEU A 431 -1.06 3.11 9.11
N PHE A 432 -1.77 2.87 10.21
CA PHE A 432 -3.00 2.08 10.21
C PHE A 432 -4.05 2.65 9.24
N GLY A 433 -4.26 3.97 9.29
CA GLY A 433 -5.17 4.67 8.37
C GLY A 433 -4.75 4.50 6.91
N ILE A 434 -3.46 4.64 6.60
CA ILE A 434 -2.92 4.42 5.26
C ILE A 434 -3.21 2.99 4.79
N ILE A 435 -2.85 1.97 5.59
CA ILE A 435 -3.10 0.56 5.25
C ILE A 435 -4.60 0.31 5.05
N LEU A 436 -5.46 0.86 5.91
CA LEU A 436 -6.91 0.70 5.83
C LEU A 436 -7.48 1.32 4.55
N ILE A 437 -7.06 2.54 4.20
CA ILE A 437 -7.48 3.23 2.97
C ILE A 437 -7.11 2.39 1.74
N PHE A 438 -5.86 1.94 1.66
CA PHE A 438 -5.43 1.13 0.53
C PHE A 438 -6.13 -0.24 0.48
N THR A 439 -6.31 -0.90 1.63
CA THR A 439 -7.05 -2.17 1.71
C THR A 439 -8.50 -1.98 1.27
N PHE A 440 -9.13 -0.86 1.66
CA PHE A 440 -10.49 -0.53 1.24
C PHE A 440 -10.56 -0.28 -0.27
N ILE A 441 -9.62 0.49 -0.84
CA ILE A 441 -9.52 0.71 -2.28
C ILE A 441 -9.37 -0.62 -3.02
N GLN A 442 -8.49 -1.51 -2.55
CA GLN A 442 -8.32 -2.84 -3.10
C GLN A 442 -9.61 -3.64 -3.02
N PHE A 443 -10.29 -3.67 -1.88
CA PHE A 443 -11.55 -4.38 -1.67
C PHE A 443 -12.66 -3.92 -2.61
N VAL A 444 -12.82 -2.61 -2.78
CA VAL A 444 -13.80 -2.05 -3.72
C VAL A 444 -13.45 -2.39 -5.17
N ALA A 445 -12.17 -2.32 -5.55
CA ALA A 445 -11.71 -2.69 -6.88
C ALA A 445 -11.85 -4.20 -7.17
N GLY A 446 -11.60 -5.04 -6.17
CA GLY A 446 -11.68 -6.50 -6.24
C GLY A 446 -13.09 -7.02 -6.47
N LYS A 447 -14.10 -6.44 -5.81
CA LYS A 447 -15.51 -6.85 -5.96
C LYS A 447 -16.02 -6.89 -7.41
N LYS A 448 -15.44 -6.10 -8.31
CA LYS A 448 -15.85 -6.02 -9.72
C LYS A 448 -15.13 -7.01 -10.65
N ARG A 449 -14.06 -7.65 -10.17
CA ARG A 449 -13.14 -8.47 -11.01
C ARG A 449 -12.90 -9.88 -10.50
N VAL A 450 -13.25 -10.17 -9.24
CA VAL A 450 -13.10 -11.49 -8.63
C VAL A 450 -14.31 -12.34 -9.00
N HIS A 451 -14.06 -13.37 -9.79
CA HIS A 451 -15.06 -14.38 -10.13
C HIS A 451 -14.91 -15.52 -9.12
N TYR A 452 -15.94 -15.76 -8.34
CA TYR A 452 -16.01 -16.96 -7.52
C TYR A 452 -16.65 -18.04 -8.38
N ASP A 453 -16.02 -19.21 -8.48
CA ASP A 453 -16.67 -20.39 -9.04
C ASP A 453 -17.94 -20.63 -8.22
N SER A 454 -19.09 -20.46 -8.87
CA SER A 454 -20.42 -20.60 -8.27
C SER A 454 -21.02 -21.94 -8.67
#